data_AF-A0A9D4SED5-F1
#
_entry.id   AF-A0A9D4SED5-F1
#
_cell.length_a   1.000
_cell.length_b   1.000
_cell.length_c   1.000
_cell.angle_alpha   90.00
_cell.angle_beta   90.00
_cell.angle_gamma   90.00
#
_symmetry.space_group_name_H-M   'P 1'
#
loop_
_entity.id
_entity.type
_entity.pdbx_description
1 polymer ?
#
loop_
_entity_poly.entity_id
_entity_poly.type
_entity_poly.pdbx_seq_one_letter_code
_entity_poly.pdbx_strand_id
1 'polypeptide(L)'
;MYLINNKNDDECSADVREKFDNNVAKLMSLGPNGRHWPETEPEHDDYCAETKRLNQHLDDYKTTCSSGPSKEFASIILFSLRRVTRQYCRKTAANKRKHTKLFAMYTCSNQLSNQTGECLEKYIDSLLSTVKLSTIEQKIPYTCCNYFELLKCTDDVFHSEVKCADSSETFQEFVRTIFDDIINVACGDYVEFSDKCQQLPILSLPVQRKNQKRPKSILIPLIEIWDQSASTKTN
;
A
#
# COMPACT_ATOMS: atom_id res chain seq x y z
N MET A 1 -31.25 -21.10 -15.94
CA MET A 1 -31.49 -19.83 -15.21
C MET A 1 -30.20 -19.49 -14.48
N TYR A 2 -29.27 -18.82 -15.16
CA TYR A 2 -28.05 -18.29 -14.53
C TYR A 2 -28.32 -16.83 -14.22
N LEU A 3 -28.41 -16.50 -12.93
CA LEU A 3 -28.48 -15.12 -12.47
C LEU A 3 -27.11 -14.50 -12.72
N ILE A 4 -27.04 -13.68 -13.76
CA ILE A 4 -26.00 -12.67 -13.91
C ILE A 4 -26.22 -11.73 -12.71
N ASN A 5 -25.33 -11.80 -11.72
CA ASN A 5 -25.26 -10.77 -10.68
C ASN A 5 -24.85 -9.46 -11.37
N ASN A 6 -25.86 -8.68 -11.77
CA ASN A 6 -25.69 -7.26 -12.04
C ASN A 6 -25.14 -6.64 -10.77
N LYS A 7 -23.83 -6.35 -10.73
CA LYS A 7 -23.32 -5.33 -9.82
C LYS A 7 -24.09 -4.06 -10.16
N ASN A 8 -24.81 -3.49 -9.20
CA ASN A 8 -25.38 -2.17 -9.37
C ASN A 8 -24.21 -1.20 -9.56
N ASP A 9 -24.08 -0.61 -10.75
CA ASP A 9 -23.04 0.38 -11.05
C ASP A 9 -23.05 1.59 -10.08
N ASP A 10 -24.15 1.79 -9.33
CA ASP A 10 -24.28 2.78 -8.25
C ASP A 10 -23.48 2.45 -6.97
N GLU A 11 -23.23 1.17 -6.65
CA GLU A 11 -22.63 0.77 -5.37
C GLU A 11 -21.11 1.01 -5.30
N CYS A 12 -20.47 1.21 -6.45
CA CYS A 12 -19.03 1.45 -6.58
C CYS A 12 -18.74 2.78 -7.28
N SER A 13 -19.53 3.79 -6.94
CA SER A 13 -19.40 5.15 -7.46
C SER A 13 -18.02 5.78 -7.21
N ALA A 14 -17.74 6.87 -7.90
CA ALA A 14 -16.51 7.66 -7.71
C ALA A 14 -16.31 8.09 -6.25
N ASP A 15 -17.40 8.40 -5.54
CA ASP A 15 -17.37 8.80 -4.13
C ASP A 15 -16.98 7.64 -3.21
N VAL A 16 -17.49 6.43 -3.48
CA VAL A 16 -17.10 5.21 -2.74
C VAL A 16 -15.62 4.93 -2.95
N ARG A 17 -15.13 5.05 -4.18
CA ARG A 17 -13.72 4.90 -4.53
C ARG A 17 -12.83 5.95 -3.87
N GLU A 18 -13.23 7.22 -3.87
CA GLU A 18 -12.51 8.31 -3.21
C GLU A 18 -12.47 8.12 -1.68
N LYS A 19 -13.58 7.69 -1.06
CA LYS A 19 -13.62 7.36 0.37
C LYS A 19 -12.70 6.20 0.72
N PHE A 20 -12.69 5.14 -0.10
CA PHE A 20 -11.76 4.03 0.07
C PHE A 20 -10.31 4.49 0.00
N ASP A 21 -9.96 5.24 -1.04
CA ASP A 21 -8.58 5.74 -1.25
C ASP A 21 -8.11 6.63 -0.09
N ASN A 22 -8.99 7.50 0.42
CA ASN A 22 -8.74 8.29 1.64
C ASN A 22 -8.49 7.41 2.87
N ASN A 23 -9.27 6.35 3.07
CA ASN A 23 -9.13 5.45 4.21
C ASN A 23 -7.85 4.63 4.14
N VAL A 24 -7.46 4.17 2.95
CA VAL A 24 -6.19 3.48 2.74
C VAL A 24 -5.02 4.43 2.98
N ALA A 25 -5.06 5.66 2.48
CA ALA A 25 -4.00 6.64 2.71
C ALA A 25 -3.78 6.88 4.22
N LYS A 26 -4.87 7.02 4.99
CA LYS A 26 -4.80 7.08 6.46
C LYS A 26 -4.20 5.80 7.07
N LEU A 27 -4.50 4.63 6.52
CA LEU A 27 -3.95 3.37 7.01
C LEU A 27 -2.43 3.30 6.79
N MET A 28 -1.97 3.74 5.61
CA MET A 28 -0.54 3.76 5.25
C MET A 28 0.28 4.70 6.13
N SER A 29 -0.32 5.80 6.62
CA SER A 29 0.33 6.76 7.52
C SER A 29 1.65 7.33 6.95
N LEU A 30 1.68 7.52 5.63
CA LEU A 30 2.79 8.09 4.88
C LEU A 30 2.32 9.29 4.08
N GLY A 31 3.17 10.32 4.00
CA GLY A 31 2.88 11.54 3.26
C GLY A 31 1.71 12.37 3.81
N PRO A 32 1.29 13.41 3.08
CA PRO A 32 0.33 14.40 3.55
C PRO A 32 -1.11 13.87 3.72
N ASN A 33 -1.43 12.73 3.11
CA ASN A 33 -2.73 12.06 3.26
C ASN A 33 -2.74 10.98 4.35
N GLY A 34 -1.56 10.66 4.90
CA GLY A 34 -1.41 9.79 6.05
C GLY A 34 -1.93 10.45 7.32
N ARG A 35 -2.23 9.62 8.32
CA ARG A 35 -2.45 10.12 9.69
C ARG A 35 -1.14 10.10 10.46
N HIS A 36 -1.06 10.94 11.48
CA HIS A 36 0.07 10.99 12.40
C HIS A 36 0.25 9.65 13.12
N TRP A 37 1.49 9.19 13.26
CA TRP A 37 1.83 8.02 14.06
C TRP A 37 1.74 8.36 15.55
N PRO A 38 1.35 7.40 16.41
CA PRO A 38 1.20 7.67 17.83
C PRO A 38 2.57 7.73 18.51
N GLU A 39 2.86 8.79 19.26
CA GLU A 39 4.15 8.96 19.97
C GLU A 39 4.03 8.60 21.45
N THR A 40 2.81 8.40 21.94
CA THR A 40 2.52 8.01 23.32
C THR A 40 1.63 6.77 23.41
N GLU A 41 1.63 6.12 24.57
CA GLU A 41 0.80 4.93 24.81
C GLU A 41 -0.71 5.20 24.69
N PRO A 42 -1.27 6.33 25.19
CA PRO A 42 -2.67 6.66 24.96
C PRO A 42 -3.00 6.88 23.47
N GLU A 43 -2.16 7.63 22.75
CA GLU A 43 -2.34 7.83 21.31
C GLU A 43 -2.27 6.50 20.55
N HIS A 44 -1.45 5.56 21.01
CA HIS A 44 -1.33 4.25 20.39
C HIS A 44 -2.61 3.44 20.50
N ASP A 45 -3.32 3.52 21.63
CA ASP A 45 -4.62 2.84 21.79
C ASP A 45 -5.67 3.40 20.82
N ASP A 46 -5.74 4.73 20.69
CA ASP A 46 -6.65 5.40 19.76
C ASP A 46 -6.29 5.10 18.31
N TYR A 47 -4.99 5.14 17.98
CA TYR A 47 -4.47 4.78 16.67
C TYR A 47 -4.86 3.34 16.31
N CYS A 48 -4.76 2.41 17.25
CA CYS A 48 -5.13 1.01 17.08
C CYS A 48 -6.64 0.79 16.93
N ALA A 49 -7.46 1.53 17.67
CA ALA A 49 -8.92 1.50 17.52
C ALA A 49 -9.33 1.98 16.12
N GLU A 50 -8.74 3.08 15.65
CA GLU A 50 -9.01 3.63 14.32
C GLU A 50 -8.49 2.70 13.21
N THR A 51 -7.31 2.08 13.38
CA THR A 51 -6.77 1.09 12.42
C THR A 51 -7.76 -0.06 12.19
N LYS A 52 -8.40 -0.55 13.26
CA LYS A 52 -9.42 -1.61 13.16
C LYS A 52 -10.64 -1.15 12.36
N ARG A 53 -11.09 0.10 12.56
CA ARG A 53 -12.20 0.69 11.78
C ARG A 53 -11.85 0.85 10.30
N LEU A 54 -10.66 1.37 10.01
CA LEU A 54 -10.18 1.51 8.63
C LEU A 54 -10.07 0.14 7.94
N ASN A 55 -9.54 -0.89 8.62
CA ASN A 55 -9.54 -2.26 8.09
C ASN A 55 -10.94 -2.80 7.77
N GLN A 56 -11.98 -2.39 8.52
CA GLN A 56 -13.36 -2.75 8.20
C GLN A 56 -13.80 -2.10 6.88
N HIS A 57 -13.52 -0.81 6.67
CA HIS A 57 -13.83 -0.14 5.41
C HIS A 57 -13.13 -0.76 4.19
N LEU A 58 -11.91 -1.28 4.37
CA LEU A 58 -11.23 -2.04 3.31
C LEU A 58 -11.95 -3.35 3.00
N ASP A 59 -12.48 -4.05 4.02
CA ASP A 59 -13.27 -5.26 3.84
C ASP A 59 -14.58 -4.97 3.09
N ASP A 60 -15.29 -3.92 3.50
CA ASP A 60 -16.54 -3.49 2.87
C ASP A 60 -16.32 -3.20 1.36
N TYR A 61 -15.30 -2.40 1.04
CA TYR A 61 -14.95 -2.09 -0.35
C TYR A 61 -14.58 -3.34 -1.14
N LYS A 62 -13.76 -4.23 -0.58
CA LYS A 62 -13.40 -5.50 -1.21
C LYS A 62 -14.63 -6.37 -1.48
N THR A 63 -15.59 -6.42 -0.54
CA THR A 63 -16.80 -7.23 -0.70
C THR A 63 -17.74 -6.68 -1.76
N THR A 64 -17.89 -5.36 -1.82
CA THR A 64 -18.84 -4.68 -2.71
C THR A 64 -18.26 -4.45 -4.11
N CYS A 65 -17.01 -3.99 -4.19
CA CYS A 65 -16.44 -3.45 -5.43
C CYS A 65 -15.43 -4.34 -6.13
N SER A 66 -14.76 -5.26 -5.43
CA SER A 66 -13.78 -6.17 -6.05
C SER A 66 -14.41 -7.51 -6.46
N SER A 67 -13.85 -8.16 -7.47
CA SER A 67 -14.28 -9.50 -7.93
C SER A 67 -13.14 -10.24 -8.60
N GLY A 68 -13.19 -11.58 -8.62
CA GLY A 68 -12.14 -12.39 -9.25
C GLY A 68 -10.75 -12.13 -8.65
N PRO A 69 -9.68 -12.09 -9.47
CA PRO A 69 -8.31 -11.95 -9.00
C PRO A 69 -8.05 -10.68 -8.17
N SER A 70 -8.72 -9.55 -8.50
CA SER A 70 -8.57 -8.32 -7.72
C SER A 70 -9.11 -8.43 -6.29
N LYS A 71 -10.16 -9.25 -6.09
CA LYS A 71 -10.71 -9.57 -4.76
C LYS A 71 -9.79 -10.48 -3.96
N GLU A 72 -9.14 -11.43 -4.62
CA GLU A 72 -8.15 -12.32 -3.99
C GLU A 72 -6.92 -11.54 -3.54
N PHE A 73 -6.37 -10.70 -4.42
CA PHE A 73 -5.30 -9.76 -4.08
C PHE A 73 -5.67 -8.89 -2.87
N ALA A 74 -6.84 -8.23 -2.91
CA ALA A 74 -7.30 -7.40 -1.79
C ALA A 74 -7.53 -8.22 -0.50
N SER A 75 -7.90 -9.50 -0.61
CA SER A 75 -8.03 -10.40 0.56
C SER A 75 -6.69 -10.68 1.22
N ILE A 76 -5.64 -10.92 0.44
CA ILE A 76 -4.27 -11.15 0.95
C ILE A 76 -3.75 -9.91 1.66
N ILE A 77 -3.92 -8.73 1.05
CA ILE A 77 -3.54 -7.46 1.68
C ILE A 77 -4.30 -7.24 2.99
N LEU A 78 -5.63 -7.42 2.99
CA LEU A 78 -6.44 -7.23 4.19
C LEU A 78 -6.06 -8.22 5.30
N PHE A 79 -5.76 -9.48 4.95
CA PHE A 79 -5.27 -10.46 5.90
C PHE A 79 -3.96 -10.01 6.55
N SER A 80 -3.01 -9.54 5.74
CA SER A 80 -1.70 -9.04 6.19
C SER A 80 -1.84 -7.81 7.08
N LEU A 81 -2.68 -6.85 6.70
CA LEU A 81 -3.00 -5.67 7.53
C LEU A 81 -3.63 -6.04 8.87
N ARG A 82 -4.55 -7.00 8.90
CA ARG A 82 -5.15 -7.52 10.16
C ARG A 82 -4.12 -8.27 11.01
N ARG A 83 -3.17 -8.99 10.40
CA ARG A 83 -2.05 -9.66 11.10
C ARG A 83 -1.15 -8.63 11.77
N VAL A 84 -0.69 -7.63 11.00
CA VAL A 84 0.13 -6.50 11.47
C VAL A 84 -0.57 -5.74 12.58
N THR A 85 -1.84 -5.37 12.39
CA THR A 85 -2.65 -4.68 13.41
C THR A 85 -2.69 -5.48 14.72
N ARG A 86 -2.89 -6.81 14.66
CA ARG A 86 -2.87 -7.65 15.87
C ARG A 86 -1.50 -7.72 16.52
N GLN A 87 -0.43 -7.73 15.74
CA GLN A 87 0.94 -7.79 16.25
C GLN A 87 1.32 -6.51 17.00
N TYR A 88 1.05 -5.34 16.41
CA TYR A 88 1.46 -4.05 16.95
C TYR A 88 0.47 -3.49 17.99
N CYS A 89 -0.83 -3.76 17.86
CA CYS A 89 -1.84 -3.25 18.80
C CYS A 89 -2.05 -4.10 20.05
N ARG A 90 -1.45 -5.30 20.15
CA ARG A 90 -1.65 -6.17 21.31
C ARG A 90 -0.62 -5.87 22.39
N LYS A 91 -1.09 -5.32 23.51
CA LYS A 91 -0.29 -5.16 24.74
C LYS A 91 0.01 -6.53 25.35
N THR A 92 1.24 -7.00 25.18
CA THR A 92 1.77 -8.18 25.87
C THR A 92 3.08 -7.84 26.56
N ALA A 93 3.42 -8.55 27.63
CA ALA A 93 4.71 -8.35 28.31
C ALA A 93 5.91 -8.56 27.37
N ALA A 94 5.79 -9.48 26.41
CA ALA A 94 6.79 -9.73 25.37
C ALA A 94 6.92 -8.55 24.36
N ASN A 95 5.84 -7.80 24.13
CA ASN A 95 5.82 -6.68 23.18
C ASN A 95 6.30 -5.37 23.78
N LYS A 96 6.49 -5.25 25.10
CA LYS A 96 6.88 -3.97 25.73
C LYS A 96 8.22 -3.43 25.20
N ARG A 97 9.21 -4.29 24.95
CA ARG A 97 10.49 -3.89 24.31
C ARG A 97 10.33 -3.55 22.83
N LYS A 98 9.47 -4.28 22.11
CA LYS A 98 9.14 -3.98 20.71
C LYS A 98 8.44 -2.62 20.59
N HIS A 99 7.56 -2.28 21.53
CA HIS A 99 6.90 -0.98 21.56
C HIS A 99 7.90 0.18 21.68
N THR A 100 8.99 0.06 22.44
CA THR A 100 10.01 1.12 22.50
C THR A 100 10.65 1.40 21.14
N LYS A 101 11.07 0.35 20.41
CA LYS A 101 11.60 0.52 19.04
C LYS A 101 10.53 1.07 18.09
N LEU A 102 9.29 0.62 18.26
CA LEU A 102 8.16 1.06 17.46
C LEU A 102 7.85 2.55 17.66
N PHE A 103 7.87 3.06 18.90
CA PHE A 103 7.70 4.48 19.19
C PHE A 103 8.85 5.33 18.62
N ALA A 104 10.10 4.86 18.69
CA ALA A 104 11.22 5.54 18.03
C ALA A 104 11.01 5.63 16.51
N MET A 105 10.52 4.56 15.89
CA MET A 105 10.16 4.55 14.47
C MET A 105 8.96 5.47 14.17
N TYR A 106 7.95 5.55 15.05
CA TYR A 106 6.81 6.46 14.90
C TYR A 106 7.23 7.92 14.91
N THR A 107 8.04 8.33 15.89
CA THR A 107 8.59 9.70 15.97
C THR A 107 9.38 10.06 14.71
N CYS A 108 10.24 9.16 14.25
CA CYS A 108 11.00 9.38 13.01
C CYS A 108 10.11 9.43 11.77
N SER A 109 9.10 8.57 11.67
CA SER A 109 8.13 8.57 10.57
C SER A 109 7.34 9.88 10.51
N ASN A 110 6.98 10.44 11.67
CA ASN A 110 6.33 11.75 11.76
C ASN A 110 7.27 12.88 11.30
N GLN A 111 8.51 12.89 11.78
CA GLN A 111 9.52 13.88 11.39
C GLN A 111 9.83 13.85 9.88
N LEU A 112 9.89 12.65 9.29
CA LEU A 112 10.25 12.40 7.90
C LEU A 112 9.02 12.23 6.99
N SER A 113 7.84 12.63 7.45
CA SER A 113 6.56 12.36 6.78
C SER A 113 6.47 12.95 5.37
N ASN A 114 7.03 14.15 5.15
CA ASN A 114 7.04 14.77 3.82
C ASN A 114 7.95 14.00 2.85
N GLN A 115 9.17 13.67 3.27
CA GLN A 115 10.18 12.99 2.45
C GLN A 115 9.75 11.55 2.12
N THR A 116 9.25 10.81 3.10
CA THR A 116 8.67 9.48 2.87
C THR A 116 7.40 9.56 2.01
N GLY A 117 6.65 10.67 2.13
CA GLY A 117 5.55 11.03 1.24
C GLY A 117 5.97 11.13 -0.22
N GLU A 118 7.10 11.79 -0.52
CA GLU A 118 7.63 11.88 -1.88
C GLU A 118 7.99 10.50 -2.47
N CYS A 119 8.50 9.58 -1.65
CA CYS A 119 8.74 8.19 -2.06
C CYS A 119 7.44 7.48 -2.44
N LEU A 120 6.41 7.59 -1.59
CA LEU A 120 5.08 7.04 -1.86
C LEU A 120 4.48 7.62 -3.14
N GLU A 121 4.63 8.92 -3.33
CA GLU A 121 4.15 9.64 -4.50
C GLU A 121 4.78 9.16 -5.81
N LYS A 122 6.11 9.00 -5.84
CA LYS A 122 6.82 8.41 -6.98
C LYS A 122 6.36 6.99 -7.26
N TYR A 123 6.09 6.21 -6.22
CA TYR A 123 5.58 4.85 -6.38
C TYR A 123 4.17 4.82 -6.97
N ILE A 124 3.26 5.67 -6.49
CA ILE A 124 1.91 5.82 -7.07
C ILE A 124 1.99 6.19 -8.55
N ASP A 125 2.86 7.14 -8.93
CA ASP A 125 3.02 7.55 -10.32
C ASP A 125 3.54 6.40 -11.20
N SER A 126 4.47 5.60 -10.66
CA SER A 126 4.99 4.41 -11.34
C SER A 126 3.90 3.35 -11.53
N LEU A 127 3.06 3.11 -10.51
CA LEU A 127 1.92 2.19 -10.61
C LEU A 127 0.88 2.68 -11.63
N LEU A 128 0.61 3.99 -11.71
CA LEU A 128 -0.30 4.57 -12.71
C LEU A 128 0.22 4.40 -14.15
N SER A 129 1.54 4.37 -14.34
CA SER A 129 2.12 3.98 -15.63
C SER A 129 1.99 2.49 -15.89
N THR A 130 2.22 1.66 -14.87
CA THR A 130 2.06 0.20 -14.95
C THR A 130 0.63 -0.21 -15.30
N VAL A 131 -0.40 0.43 -14.73
CA VAL A 131 -1.82 0.15 -15.03
C VAL A 131 -2.13 0.19 -16.53
N LYS A 132 -1.41 1.01 -17.30
CA LYS A 132 -1.60 1.21 -18.75
C LYS A 132 -1.03 0.08 -19.61
N LEU A 133 -0.24 -0.82 -19.05
CA LEU A 133 0.28 -1.99 -19.78
C LEU A 133 -0.87 -2.94 -20.12
N SER A 134 -0.72 -3.70 -21.20
CA SER A 134 -1.82 -4.48 -21.77
C SER A 134 -2.15 -5.74 -20.98
N THR A 135 -1.13 -6.37 -20.38
CA THR A 135 -1.27 -7.71 -19.78
C THR A 135 -0.75 -7.74 -18.35
N ILE A 136 -1.29 -8.64 -17.53
CA ILE A 136 -0.87 -8.80 -16.13
C ILE A 136 0.60 -9.25 -16.04
N GLU A 137 1.06 -10.06 -16.99
CA GLU A 137 2.43 -10.55 -17.12
C GLU A 137 3.43 -9.41 -17.36
N GLN A 138 3.00 -8.36 -18.05
CA GLN A 138 3.79 -7.13 -18.16
C GLN A 138 3.74 -6.29 -16.88
N LYS A 139 2.59 -6.24 -16.20
CA LYS A 139 2.38 -5.38 -15.02
C LYS A 139 3.12 -5.87 -13.77
N ILE A 140 3.13 -7.18 -13.52
CA ILE A 140 3.72 -7.78 -12.31
C ILE A 140 5.20 -7.39 -12.14
N PRO A 141 6.08 -7.57 -13.15
CA PRO A 141 7.48 -7.17 -13.05
C PRO A 141 7.69 -5.73 -12.56
N TYR A 142 7.02 -4.77 -13.20
CA TYR A 142 7.11 -3.36 -12.79
C TYR A 142 6.58 -3.14 -11.39
N THR A 143 5.45 -3.76 -11.04
CA THR A 143 4.85 -3.62 -9.71
C THR A 143 5.82 -4.08 -8.62
N CYS A 144 6.46 -5.22 -8.83
CA CYS A 144 7.43 -5.80 -7.90
C CYS A 144 8.71 -4.96 -7.80
N CYS A 145 9.31 -4.57 -8.92
CA CYS A 145 10.52 -3.74 -8.90
C CYS A 145 10.26 -2.36 -8.28
N ASN A 146 9.13 -1.72 -8.61
CA ASN A 146 8.77 -0.43 -8.05
C ASN A 146 8.49 -0.49 -6.53
N TYR A 147 8.03 -1.63 -6.01
CA TYR A 147 7.92 -1.83 -4.56
C TYR A 147 9.29 -1.79 -3.87
N PHE A 148 10.31 -2.43 -4.44
CA PHE A 148 11.67 -2.36 -3.88
C PHE A 148 12.30 -0.98 -4.02
N GLU A 149 11.99 -0.24 -5.09
CA GLU A 149 12.37 1.18 -5.20
C GLU A 149 11.71 2.06 -4.14
N LEU A 150 10.45 1.78 -3.75
CA LEU A 150 9.81 2.43 -2.60
C LEU A 150 10.57 2.13 -1.31
N LEU A 151 10.88 0.86 -1.04
CA LEU A 151 11.61 0.45 0.17
C LEU A 151 12.95 1.17 0.25
N LYS A 152 13.73 1.12 -0.84
CA LYS A 152 15.02 1.81 -0.95
C LYS A 152 14.90 3.32 -0.75
N CYS A 153 13.93 3.98 -1.39
CA CYS A 153 13.71 5.41 -1.23
C CYS A 153 13.43 5.77 0.24
N THR A 154 12.56 5.00 0.91
CA THR A 154 12.28 5.23 2.33
C THR A 154 13.49 4.94 3.21
N ASP A 155 14.29 3.90 2.90
CA ASP A 155 15.52 3.60 3.62
C ASP A 155 16.54 4.75 3.52
N ASP A 156 16.75 5.30 2.31
CA ASP A 156 17.60 6.46 2.08
C ASP A 156 17.12 7.69 2.88
N VAL A 157 15.80 7.91 2.95
CA VAL A 157 15.20 8.99 3.73
C VAL A 157 15.48 8.83 5.23
N PHE A 158 15.30 7.63 5.79
CA PHE A 158 15.61 7.38 7.21
C PHE A 158 17.09 7.56 7.51
N HIS A 159 17.98 7.12 6.62
CA HIS A 159 19.44 7.28 6.76
C HIS A 159 19.94 8.71 6.52
N SER A 160 19.13 9.58 5.88
CA SER A 160 19.47 10.99 5.71
C SER A 160 19.49 11.78 7.02
N GLU A 161 18.82 11.27 8.07
CA GLU A 161 18.80 11.85 9.41
C GLU A 161 19.45 10.87 10.40
N VAL A 162 20.58 11.27 10.98
CA VAL A 162 21.39 10.42 11.88
C VAL A 162 20.57 9.88 13.05
N LYS A 163 19.64 10.68 13.59
CA LYS A 163 18.77 10.25 14.71
C LYS A 163 17.72 9.20 14.32
N CYS A 164 17.46 9.04 13.03
CA CYS A 164 16.43 8.15 12.52
C CYS A 164 16.96 6.93 11.78
N ALA A 165 18.26 6.88 11.46
CA ALA A 165 18.89 5.75 10.79
C ALA A 165 18.56 4.39 11.46
N ASP A 166 18.68 4.29 12.78
CA ASP A 166 18.39 3.06 13.54
C ASP A 166 16.91 2.62 13.47
N SER A 167 16.00 3.55 13.14
CA SER A 167 14.58 3.26 12.96
C SER A 167 14.25 2.70 11.57
N SER A 168 15.18 2.79 10.61
CA SER A 168 14.95 2.34 9.23
C SER A 168 14.60 0.86 9.18
N GLU A 169 15.38 0.00 9.84
CA GLU A 169 15.13 -1.45 9.87
C GLU A 169 13.72 -1.78 10.38
N THR A 170 13.29 -1.12 11.47
CA THR A 170 11.94 -1.34 12.03
C THR A 170 10.85 -0.88 11.07
N PHE A 171 11.06 0.22 10.35
CA PHE A 171 10.14 0.69 9.32
C PHE A 171 10.07 -0.28 8.12
N GLN A 172 11.22 -0.73 7.62
CA GLN A 172 11.29 -1.70 6.52
C GLN A 172 10.61 -3.02 6.90
N GLU A 173 10.88 -3.55 8.10
CA GLU A 173 10.19 -4.75 8.62
C GLU A 173 8.68 -4.55 8.71
N PHE A 174 8.22 -3.37 9.16
CA PHE A 174 6.80 -3.04 9.22
C PHE A 174 6.15 -3.10 7.84
N VAL A 175 6.74 -2.45 6.84
CA VAL A 175 6.22 -2.44 5.46
C VAL A 175 6.26 -3.84 4.85
N ARG A 176 7.37 -4.58 5.02
CA ARG A 176 7.51 -5.97 4.54
C ARG A 176 6.47 -6.89 5.14
N THR A 177 6.20 -6.80 6.45
CA THR A 177 5.18 -7.66 7.09
C THR A 177 3.78 -7.51 6.47
N ILE A 178 3.48 -6.34 5.87
CA ILE A 178 2.22 -6.06 5.16
C ILE A 178 2.22 -6.67 3.75
N PHE A 179 3.33 -6.56 3.00
CA PHE A 179 3.37 -6.88 1.57
C PHE A 179 4.06 -8.21 1.24
N ASP A 180 4.84 -8.80 2.14
CA ASP A 180 5.61 -10.02 1.88
C ASP A 180 4.75 -11.17 1.37
N ASP A 181 3.54 -11.35 1.94
CA ASP A 181 2.63 -12.42 1.51
C ASP A 181 2.29 -12.30 0.02
N ILE A 182 2.09 -11.07 -0.49
CA ILE A 182 1.77 -10.88 -1.91
C ILE A 182 3.02 -10.85 -2.78
N ILE A 183 4.13 -10.28 -2.30
CA ILE A 183 5.40 -10.25 -3.02
C ILE A 183 5.91 -11.67 -3.26
N ASN A 184 5.87 -12.53 -2.25
CA ASN A 184 6.30 -13.93 -2.35
C ASN A 184 5.42 -14.75 -3.31
N VAL A 185 4.14 -14.39 -3.45
CA VAL A 185 3.22 -15.07 -4.36
C VAL A 185 3.36 -14.56 -5.80
N ALA A 186 3.53 -13.26 -5.99
CA ALA A 186 3.42 -12.63 -7.31
C ALA A 186 4.77 -12.41 -8.01
N CYS A 187 5.84 -12.08 -7.27
CA CYS A 187 7.01 -11.47 -7.87
C CYS A 187 8.02 -12.46 -8.45
N GLY A 188 7.95 -13.74 -8.08
CA GLY A 188 8.88 -14.76 -8.58
C GLY A 188 10.34 -14.30 -8.45
N ASP A 189 11.02 -14.13 -9.58
CA ASP A 189 12.44 -13.72 -9.62
C ASP A 189 12.66 -12.18 -9.60
N TYR A 190 11.60 -11.37 -9.62
CA TYR A 190 11.68 -9.90 -9.54
C TYR A 190 11.77 -9.46 -8.07
N VAL A 191 12.90 -9.74 -7.44
CA VAL A 191 13.22 -9.43 -6.04
C VAL A 191 14.24 -8.30 -5.91
N GLU A 192 14.39 -7.75 -4.71
CA GLU A 192 15.19 -6.56 -4.38
C GLU A 192 16.60 -6.48 -4.99
N PHE A 193 17.31 -7.60 -5.06
CA PHE A 193 18.69 -7.67 -5.56
C PHE A 193 18.82 -8.39 -6.90
N SER A 194 17.70 -8.54 -7.61
CA SER A 194 17.65 -9.18 -8.93
C SER A 194 18.10 -8.20 -10.02
N ASP A 195 18.95 -8.66 -10.93
CA ASP A 195 19.32 -7.93 -12.14
C ASP A 195 18.11 -7.76 -13.09
N LYS A 196 17.07 -8.59 -12.94
CA LYS A 196 15.84 -8.51 -13.74
C LYS A 196 15.15 -7.15 -13.65
N CYS A 197 15.19 -6.50 -12.49
CA CYS A 197 14.60 -5.17 -12.33
C CYS A 197 15.35 -4.10 -13.14
N GLN A 198 16.67 -4.25 -13.29
CA GLN A 198 17.50 -3.32 -14.06
C GLN A 198 17.32 -3.48 -15.58
N GLN A 199 16.82 -4.63 -16.01
CA GLN A 199 16.57 -4.96 -17.42
C GLN A 199 15.19 -4.50 -17.91
N LEU A 200 14.32 -4.02 -17.02
CA LEU A 200 12.99 -3.54 -17.42
C LEU A 200 13.09 -2.22 -18.20
N PRO A 201 12.39 -2.09 -19.35
CA PRO A 201 12.29 -0.83 -20.06
C PRO A 201 11.72 0.29 -19.18
N ILE A 202 12.22 1.52 -19.33
CA ILE A 202 11.69 2.66 -18.58
C ILE A 202 10.30 3.01 -19.12
N LEU A 203 9.30 3.03 -18.23
CA LEU A 203 7.97 3.53 -18.57
C LEU A 203 7.95 5.06 -18.53
N SER A 204 7.26 5.68 -19.47
CA SER A 204 6.96 7.11 -19.39
C SER A 204 6.09 7.40 -18.17
N LEU A 205 6.41 8.44 -17.41
CA LEU A 205 5.58 8.91 -16.30
C LEU A 205 4.17 9.29 -16.79
N PRO A 206 3.15 9.16 -15.94
CA PRO A 206 1.79 9.47 -16.34
C PRO A 206 1.64 10.98 -16.60
N VAL A 207 1.22 11.35 -17.81
CA VAL A 207 0.79 12.73 -18.09
C VAL A 207 -0.49 12.99 -17.30
N GLN A 208 -0.41 13.83 -16.25
CA GLN A 208 -1.58 14.23 -15.50
C GLN A 208 -2.54 15.01 -16.41
N ARG A 209 -3.70 14.43 -16.67
CA ARG A 209 -4.78 15.13 -17.39
C ARG A 209 -5.49 16.05 -16.40
N LYS A 210 -5.86 17.27 -16.84
CA LYS A 210 -6.47 18.33 -16.00
C LYS A 210 -7.68 17.88 -15.14
N ASN A 211 -8.34 16.77 -15.49
CA ASN A 211 -9.55 16.28 -14.83
C ASN A 211 -9.37 14.93 -14.10
N GLN A 212 -8.17 14.34 -14.04
CA GLN A 212 -7.94 13.10 -13.32
C GLN A 212 -7.40 13.39 -11.91
N LYS A 213 -8.19 13.05 -10.89
CA LYS A 213 -7.71 13.05 -9.50
C LYS A 213 -6.66 11.96 -9.36
N ARG A 214 -5.50 12.33 -8.85
CA ARG A 214 -4.42 11.40 -8.50
C ARG A 214 -4.83 10.58 -7.27
N PRO A 215 -4.63 9.25 -7.26
CA PRO A 215 -4.84 8.44 -6.07
C PRO A 215 -3.94 8.90 -4.93
N LYS A 216 -4.47 8.83 -3.71
CA LYS A 216 -3.77 9.16 -2.47
C LYS A 216 -3.08 7.94 -1.85
N SER A 217 -3.46 6.75 -2.28
CA SER A 217 -2.92 5.48 -1.82
C SER A 217 -2.55 4.54 -2.98
N ILE A 218 -1.78 3.51 -2.66
CA ILE A 218 -1.34 2.51 -3.64
C ILE A 218 -2.38 1.43 -3.92
N LEU A 219 -3.38 1.22 -3.06
CA LEU A 219 -4.28 0.09 -3.22
C LEU A 219 -5.22 0.22 -4.40
N ILE A 220 -5.64 1.44 -4.77
CA ILE A 220 -6.43 1.65 -5.98
C ILE A 220 -5.68 1.18 -7.24
N PRO A 221 -4.49 1.73 -7.58
CA PRO A 221 -3.79 1.29 -8.78
C PRO A 221 -3.33 -0.17 -8.70
N LEU A 222 -3.03 -0.70 -7.50
CA LEU A 222 -2.73 -2.13 -7.34
C LEU A 222 -3.96 -3.01 -7.64
N ILE A 223 -5.13 -2.68 -7.11
CA ILE A 223 -6.38 -3.41 -7.43
C ILE A 223 -6.65 -3.39 -8.93
N GLU A 224 -6.42 -2.26 -9.61
CA GLU A 224 -6.58 -2.14 -11.07
C GLU A 224 -5.56 -2.97 -11.85
N ILE A 225 -4.32 -3.09 -11.37
CA ILE A 225 -3.32 -3.97 -11.97
C ILE A 225 -3.82 -5.41 -11.96
N TRP A 226 -4.38 -5.86 -10.83
CA TRP A 226 -4.90 -7.22 -10.63
C TRP A 226 -6.33 -7.42 -11.18
N ASP A 227 -6.98 -6.38 -11.69
CA ASP A 227 -8.30 -6.48 -12.29
C ASP A 227 -8.20 -6.87 -13.77
N GLN A 228 -8.45 -8.15 -14.05
CA GLN A 228 -8.41 -8.69 -15.42
C GLN A 228 -9.54 -8.15 -16.31
N SER A 229 -10.59 -7.54 -15.75
CA SER A 229 -11.70 -6.95 -16.52
C SER A 229 -11.28 -5.68 -17.30
N ALA A 230 -10.16 -5.05 -16.92
CA ALA A 230 -9.58 -3.92 -17.67
C ALA A 230 -8.94 -4.36 -19.00
N SER A 231 -8.56 -5.63 -19.12
CA SER A 231 -7.89 -6.20 -20.30
C SER A 231 -8.86 -6.48 -21.46
N THR A 232 -10.17 -6.46 -21.21
CA THR A 232 -11.20 -6.86 -22.19
C THR A 232 -11.83 -5.70 -22.95
N LYS A 233 -11.41 -4.45 -22.72
CA LYS A 233 -11.98 -3.26 -23.40
C LYS A 233 -11.29 -2.88 -24.71
N THR A 234 -10.53 -3.79 -25.31
CA THR A 234 -9.99 -3.63 -26.68
C THR A 234 -10.29 -4.88 -27.49
N ASN A 235 -11.49 -4.91 -28.06
CA ASN A 235 -11.82 -5.50 -29.37
C ASN A 235 -13.19 -4.98 -29.80
#